data_AF-A0A7V0JE48-F1
#
_entry.id   AF-A0A7V0JE48-F1
#
_cell.length_a   1.000
_cell.length_b   1.000
_cell.length_c   1.000
_cell.angle_alpha   90.00
_cell.angle_beta   90.00
_cell.angle_gamma   90.00
#
_symmetry.space_group_name_H-M   'P 1'
#
loop_
_entity.id
_entity.type
_entity.pdbx_description
1 polymer ?
#
loop_
_entity_poly.entity_id
_entity_poly.type
_entity_poly.pdbx_seq_one_letter_code
_entity_poly.pdbx_strand_id
1 'polypeptide(L)'
;RGVFPNFDESVYTNETAVRNATTTTIAPTGTLSILAGCSSGIEPLFAVSFVRNVLEGTRLYEVNPHFERIAKERGFWSKELIEEIAEKGSLKDIDEIPDDIKKVFTTAHDISPLDHVRMQAAFQKHVDNAVSKTVNFSHDAGTKDVEDVYFLAYGLGCKGVTVYRDGSREEQVLSTGRNDTLQGGAELQQQAEETSPTQKITPRKRPEVIKGITRLLKTGCGNLYVTINEDKEGNLFELFTQMGKAGGCASSQAEAIGRLVSLAFRSNIEPIEIEKQLRGISCHSPAWASGGKIASCSDAISKAIERYVERGDKSNGNGSHPEKEKAVFCGACPDCGGAVEHEGGCAVCRDCGFTKCS
;
A
#
# COMPACT_ATOMS: atom_id res chain seq x y z
N ARG A 1 -12.48 2.18 38.75
CA ARG A 1 -11.98 3.03 37.65
C ARG A 1 -12.79 4.32 37.49
N GLY A 2 -14.09 4.34 37.84
CA GLY A 2 -14.96 5.53 37.71
C GLY A 2 -15.59 5.64 36.32
N VAL A 3 -16.48 6.61 36.11
CA VAL A 3 -17.08 6.91 34.79
C VAL A 3 -16.04 7.52 33.83
N PHE A 4 -16.39 7.71 32.55
CA PHE A 4 -15.56 8.49 31.63
C PHE A 4 -15.64 10.00 31.96
N PRO A 5 -14.61 10.81 31.61
CA PRO A 5 -14.50 12.20 32.08
C PRO A 5 -15.72 13.11 31.82
N ASN A 6 -16.39 12.97 30.68
CA ASN A 6 -17.52 13.82 30.28
C ASN A 6 -18.88 13.11 30.46
N PHE A 7 -19.00 12.20 31.43
CA PHE A 7 -20.25 11.43 31.64
C PHE A 7 -21.45 12.34 31.94
N ASP A 8 -21.23 13.41 32.71
CA ASP A 8 -22.27 14.37 33.12
C ASP A 8 -22.78 15.25 31.97
N GLU A 9 -22.10 15.25 30.82
CA GLU A 9 -22.48 15.99 29.60
C GLU A 9 -23.00 15.05 28.50
N SER A 10 -23.16 13.76 28.79
CA SER A 10 -23.46 12.74 27.79
C SER A 10 -24.92 12.30 27.78
N VAL A 11 -25.31 11.52 26.77
CA VAL A 11 -26.64 10.89 26.73
C VAL A 11 -26.89 9.92 27.89
N TYR A 12 -25.82 9.49 28.59
CA TYR A 12 -25.89 8.52 29.69
C TYR A 12 -25.97 9.16 31.08
N THR A 13 -25.98 10.49 31.21
CA THR A 13 -25.91 11.18 32.51
C THR A 13 -26.95 10.71 33.53
N ASN A 14 -28.16 10.39 33.06
CA ASN A 14 -29.27 9.91 33.90
C ASN A 14 -29.45 8.38 33.85
N GLU A 15 -28.49 7.67 33.25
CA GLU A 15 -28.50 6.22 33.10
C GLU A 15 -27.48 5.55 34.03
N THR A 16 -27.21 4.26 33.79
CA THR A 16 -26.22 3.50 34.55
C THR A 16 -24.83 4.08 34.31
N ALA A 17 -24.04 4.23 35.38
CA ALA A 17 -22.66 4.70 35.30
C ALA A 17 -21.80 3.79 34.40
N VAL A 18 -21.35 4.33 33.25
CA VAL A 18 -20.53 3.59 32.28
C VAL A 18 -19.09 4.11 32.23
N ARG A 19 -18.15 3.20 31.92
CA ARG A 19 -16.71 3.52 31.85
C ARG A 19 -16.28 4.11 30.51
N ASN A 20 -16.98 3.77 29.44
CA ASN A 20 -16.62 4.09 28.07
C ASN A 20 -17.78 4.86 27.43
N ALA A 21 -17.46 5.93 26.69
CA ALA A 21 -18.48 6.73 25.99
C ALA A 21 -19.11 5.97 24.81
N THR A 22 -18.32 5.14 24.14
CA THR A 22 -18.77 4.18 23.11
C THR A 22 -18.01 2.88 23.29
N THR A 23 -18.64 1.77 22.91
CA THR A 23 -18.14 0.41 23.16
C THR A 23 -18.14 -0.43 21.89
N THR A 24 -19.02 -0.14 20.93
CA THR A 24 -19.22 -0.96 19.74
C THR A 24 -18.88 -0.20 18.45
N THR A 25 -18.20 -0.91 17.56
CA THR A 25 -17.89 -0.49 16.20
C THR A 25 -17.67 -1.74 15.34
N ILE A 26 -18.09 -1.72 14.08
CA ILE A 26 -17.82 -2.82 13.14
C ILE A 26 -16.80 -2.32 12.13
N ALA A 27 -15.54 -2.62 12.39
CA ALA A 27 -14.42 -2.28 11.51
C ALA A 27 -14.24 -3.34 10.39
N PRO A 28 -13.52 -3.01 9.30
CA PRO A 28 -13.07 -4.02 8.35
C PRO A 28 -12.20 -5.07 9.04
N THR A 29 -12.44 -6.35 8.78
CA THR A 29 -11.66 -7.45 9.37
C THR A 29 -10.98 -8.33 8.33
N GLY A 30 -10.67 -7.82 7.13
CA GLY A 30 -10.16 -8.64 6.01
C GLY A 30 -9.00 -9.59 6.38
N THR A 31 -7.90 -9.07 6.93
CA THR A 31 -6.76 -9.94 7.33
C THR A 31 -7.08 -10.82 8.53
N LEU A 32 -7.87 -10.32 9.49
CA LEU A 32 -8.23 -11.05 10.71
C LEU A 32 -9.19 -12.21 10.42
N SER A 33 -10.09 -12.03 9.46
CA SER A 33 -11.06 -13.05 9.07
C SER A 33 -10.39 -14.20 8.32
N ILE A 34 -9.32 -13.92 7.56
CA ILE A 34 -8.46 -14.96 6.97
C ILE A 34 -7.77 -15.76 8.08
N LEU A 35 -7.17 -15.08 9.06
CA LEU A 35 -6.53 -15.75 10.21
C LEU A 35 -7.52 -16.61 11.00
N ALA A 36 -8.75 -16.12 11.19
CA ALA A 36 -9.81 -16.80 11.92
C ALA A 36 -10.59 -17.83 11.09
N GLY A 37 -10.38 -17.89 9.77
CA GLY A 37 -11.12 -18.77 8.86
C GLY A 37 -12.62 -18.46 8.79
N CYS A 38 -13.02 -17.19 8.83
CA CYS A 38 -14.41 -16.74 8.82
C CYS A 38 -14.68 -15.60 7.82
N SER A 39 -15.95 -15.20 7.69
CA SER A 39 -16.33 -14.03 6.88
C SER A 39 -15.85 -12.71 7.52
N SER A 40 -15.63 -11.68 6.69
CA SER A 40 -15.17 -10.38 7.16
C SER A 40 -16.34 -9.53 7.69
N GLY A 41 -16.31 -9.18 8.97
CA GLY A 41 -17.32 -8.32 9.60
C GLY A 41 -18.74 -8.87 9.43
N ILE A 42 -19.61 -8.06 8.83
CA ILE A 42 -21.00 -8.42 8.49
C ILE A 42 -21.20 -8.65 6.98
N GLU A 43 -20.11 -8.84 6.24
CA GLU A 43 -20.18 -9.03 4.79
C GLU A 43 -20.77 -10.41 4.47
N PRO A 44 -21.64 -10.51 3.45
CA PRO A 44 -22.00 -11.79 2.86
C PRO A 44 -20.76 -12.42 2.18
N LEU A 45 -20.86 -13.72 1.88
CA LEU A 45 -19.79 -14.42 1.15
C LEU A 45 -19.57 -13.73 -0.20
N PHE A 46 -18.34 -13.33 -0.48
CA PHE A 46 -18.01 -12.75 -1.78
C PHE A 46 -18.15 -13.79 -2.89
N ALA A 47 -17.60 -14.99 -2.68
CA ALA A 47 -17.74 -16.14 -3.56
C ALA A 47 -17.78 -17.44 -2.73
N VAL A 48 -18.45 -18.47 -3.26
CA VAL A 48 -18.52 -19.81 -2.64
C VAL A 48 -17.27 -20.62 -2.93
N SER A 49 -16.72 -20.45 -4.14
CA SER A 49 -15.37 -20.90 -4.49
C SER A 49 -14.62 -19.75 -5.16
N PHE A 50 -13.34 -19.63 -4.85
CA PHE A 50 -12.43 -18.71 -5.50
C PHE A 50 -11.20 -19.47 -6.00
N VAL A 51 -10.67 -19.03 -7.13
CA VAL A 51 -9.48 -19.63 -7.73
C VAL A 51 -8.25 -19.03 -7.08
N ARG A 52 -7.42 -19.89 -6.50
CA ARG A 52 -6.07 -19.54 -6.08
C ARG A 52 -5.09 -20.14 -7.08
N ASN A 53 -4.40 -19.27 -7.82
CA ASN A 53 -3.32 -19.70 -8.70
C ASN A 53 -2.15 -20.16 -7.84
N VAL A 54 -1.74 -21.42 -7.98
CA VAL A 54 -0.58 -21.98 -7.29
C VAL A 54 0.56 -22.19 -8.28
N LEU A 55 1.78 -22.29 -7.76
CA LEU A 55 3.02 -22.59 -8.50
C LEU A 55 2.76 -23.66 -9.57
N GLU A 56 3.37 -23.49 -10.75
CA GLU A 56 3.29 -24.40 -11.92
C GLU A 56 1.98 -24.35 -12.73
N GLY A 57 1.19 -23.28 -12.62
CA GLY A 57 0.03 -23.05 -13.49
C GLY A 57 -1.19 -23.91 -13.15
N THR A 58 -1.17 -24.59 -12.01
CA THR A 58 -2.31 -25.37 -11.51
C THR A 58 -3.27 -24.44 -10.76
N ARG A 59 -4.52 -24.36 -11.23
CA ARG A 59 -5.62 -23.68 -10.53
C ARG A 59 -6.04 -24.53 -9.33
N LEU A 60 -5.85 -24.01 -8.12
CA LEU A 60 -6.39 -24.62 -6.90
C LEU A 60 -7.65 -23.86 -6.50
N TYR A 61 -8.77 -24.57 -6.49
CA TYR A 61 -10.05 -24.01 -6.07
C TYR A 61 -10.14 -24.09 -4.56
N GLU A 62 -10.20 -22.93 -3.92
CA GLU A 62 -10.53 -22.84 -2.50
C GLU A 62 -12.05 -22.72 -2.41
N VAL A 63 -12.68 -23.64 -1.66
CA VAL A 63 -14.13 -23.75 -1.57
C VAL A 63 -14.55 -23.52 -0.13
N ASN A 64 -15.68 -22.87 0.07
CA ASN A 64 -16.26 -22.74 1.39
C ASN A 64 -16.42 -24.14 2.03
N PRO A 65 -15.80 -24.40 3.20
CA PRO A 65 -15.78 -25.74 3.79
C PRO A 65 -17.17 -26.29 4.11
N HIS A 66 -18.14 -25.42 4.42
CA HIS A 66 -19.51 -25.84 4.67
C HIS A 66 -20.23 -26.25 3.38
N PHE A 67 -20.00 -25.52 2.28
CA PHE A 67 -20.53 -25.88 0.97
C PHE A 67 -19.98 -27.22 0.50
N GLU A 68 -18.66 -27.39 0.54
CA GLU A 68 -17.99 -28.64 0.12
C GLU A 68 -18.50 -29.85 0.91
N ARG A 69 -18.63 -29.72 2.23
CA ARG A 69 -19.18 -30.78 3.07
C ARG A 69 -20.61 -31.16 2.65
N ILE A 70 -21.49 -30.18 2.48
CA ILE A 70 -22.89 -30.43 2.11
C ILE A 70 -22.98 -31.03 0.70
N ALA A 71 -22.18 -30.55 -0.24
CA ALA A 71 -22.14 -31.05 -1.61
C ALA A 71 -21.70 -32.52 -1.67
N LYS A 72 -20.69 -32.90 -0.87
CA LYS A 72 -20.25 -34.30 -0.73
C LYS A 72 -21.31 -35.17 -0.07
N GLU A 73 -21.91 -34.70 1.02
CA GLU A 73 -22.98 -35.43 1.74
C GLU A 73 -24.22 -35.68 0.88
N ARG A 74 -24.58 -34.71 0.02
CA ARG A 74 -25.75 -34.79 -0.87
C ARG A 74 -25.44 -35.31 -2.28
N GLY A 75 -24.19 -35.67 -2.55
CA GLY A 75 -23.79 -36.36 -3.78
C GLY A 75 -23.78 -35.50 -5.05
N PHE A 76 -23.75 -34.17 -4.95
CA PHE A 76 -23.63 -33.27 -6.12
C PHE A 76 -22.24 -32.65 -6.26
N TRP A 77 -21.28 -33.05 -5.42
CA TRP A 77 -19.90 -32.60 -5.54
C TRP A 77 -19.21 -33.21 -6.76
N SER A 78 -18.73 -32.35 -7.67
CA SER A 78 -17.80 -32.71 -8.74
C SER A 78 -16.71 -31.64 -8.86
N LYS A 79 -15.58 -31.98 -9.48
CA LYS A 79 -14.53 -30.99 -9.71
C LYS A 79 -15.05 -29.93 -10.67
N GLU A 80 -15.71 -30.37 -11.73
CA GLU A 80 -16.28 -29.57 -12.82
C GLU A 80 -17.27 -28.52 -12.29
N LEU A 81 -18.14 -28.92 -11.34
CA LEU A 81 -19.07 -28.01 -10.68
C LEU A 81 -18.34 -26.90 -9.93
N ILE A 82 -17.22 -27.21 -9.28
CA ILE A 82 -16.44 -26.24 -8.52
C ILE A 82 -15.70 -25.27 -9.44
N GLU A 83 -15.19 -25.76 -10.56
CA GLU A 83 -14.60 -24.91 -11.59
C GLU A 83 -15.67 -23.94 -12.13
N GLU A 84 -16.87 -24.45 -12.44
CA GLU A 84 -18.00 -23.64 -12.91
C GLU A 84 -18.45 -22.59 -11.89
N ILE A 85 -18.57 -22.95 -10.61
CA ILE A 85 -18.91 -22.02 -9.53
C ILE A 85 -17.87 -20.89 -9.43
N ALA A 86 -16.58 -21.23 -9.51
CA ALA A 86 -15.51 -20.25 -9.40
C ALA A 86 -15.46 -19.29 -10.60
N GLU A 87 -15.84 -19.77 -11.79
CA GLU A 87 -15.92 -18.95 -13.01
C GLU A 87 -17.15 -18.05 -13.04
N LYS A 88 -18.33 -18.58 -12.68
CA LYS A 88 -19.58 -17.82 -12.67
C LYS A 88 -19.68 -16.84 -11.50
N GLY A 89 -19.09 -17.16 -10.34
CA GLY A 89 -19.18 -16.34 -9.13
C GLY A 89 -20.56 -16.31 -8.45
N SER A 90 -21.55 -16.97 -9.04
CA SER A 90 -22.92 -17.10 -8.54
C SER A 90 -23.38 -18.55 -8.66
N LEU A 91 -24.25 -18.96 -7.74
CA LEU A 91 -24.89 -20.29 -7.76
C LEU A 91 -26.24 -20.29 -8.48
N LYS A 92 -26.81 -19.13 -8.85
CA LYS A 92 -28.20 -19.04 -9.33
C LYS A 92 -28.42 -19.88 -10.60
N ASP A 93 -27.52 -19.75 -11.56
CA ASP A 93 -27.64 -20.32 -12.91
C ASP A 93 -26.94 -21.69 -13.06
N ILE A 94 -26.88 -22.48 -11.99
CA ILE A 94 -26.27 -23.82 -11.99
C ILE A 94 -27.32 -24.85 -11.55
N ASP A 95 -27.81 -25.66 -12.49
CA ASP A 95 -28.95 -26.58 -12.26
C ASP A 95 -28.58 -27.77 -11.37
N GLU A 96 -27.31 -28.17 -11.32
CA GLU A 96 -26.83 -29.25 -10.46
C GLU A 96 -26.96 -28.96 -8.95
N ILE A 97 -27.13 -27.69 -8.57
CA ILE A 97 -27.20 -27.27 -7.16
C ILE A 97 -28.67 -27.15 -6.72
N PRO A 98 -29.09 -27.84 -5.64
CA PRO A 98 -30.45 -27.70 -5.11
C PRO A 98 -30.80 -26.26 -4.66
N ASP A 99 -32.05 -25.83 -4.88
CA ASP A 99 -32.51 -24.48 -4.56
C ASP A 99 -32.38 -24.11 -3.07
N ASP A 100 -32.54 -25.07 -2.16
CA ASP A 100 -32.35 -24.83 -0.74
C ASP A 100 -30.89 -24.50 -0.41
N ILE A 101 -29.93 -25.08 -1.15
CA ILE A 101 -28.51 -24.76 -1.03
C ILE A 101 -28.18 -23.41 -1.66
N LYS A 102 -28.72 -23.11 -2.85
CA LYS A 102 -28.55 -21.79 -3.50
C LYS A 102 -28.99 -20.64 -2.58
N LYS A 103 -30.10 -20.82 -1.86
CA LYS A 103 -30.60 -19.83 -0.89
C LYS A 103 -29.67 -19.61 0.31
N VAL A 104 -29.01 -20.66 0.78
CA VAL A 104 -28.09 -20.56 1.94
C VAL A 104 -26.76 -19.93 1.55
N PHE A 105 -26.24 -20.24 0.35
CA PHE A 105 -24.93 -19.80 -0.12
C PHE A 105 -25.01 -18.64 -1.13
N THR A 106 -26.01 -17.77 -0.99
CA THR A 106 -26.13 -16.56 -1.79
C THR A 106 -24.91 -15.65 -1.59
N THR A 107 -24.28 -15.22 -2.68
CA THR A 107 -23.07 -14.39 -2.64
C THR A 107 -23.40 -12.89 -2.62
N ALA A 108 -22.38 -12.07 -2.37
CA ALA A 108 -22.53 -10.62 -2.31
C ALA A 108 -23.10 -10.03 -3.61
N HIS A 109 -22.64 -10.51 -4.77
CA HIS A 109 -23.14 -10.04 -6.08
C HIS A 109 -24.58 -10.44 -6.37
N ASP A 110 -25.09 -11.44 -5.65
CA ASP A 110 -26.45 -11.92 -5.79
C ASP A 110 -27.47 -11.21 -4.91
N ILE A 111 -27.00 -10.35 -4.00
CA ILE A 111 -27.81 -9.56 -3.08
C ILE A 111 -28.02 -8.17 -3.68
N SER A 112 -29.26 -7.66 -3.64
CA SER A 112 -29.55 -6.34 -4.17
C SER A 112 -28.78 -5.24 -3.39
N PRO A 113 -28.36 -4.14 -4.04
CA PRO A 113 -27.71 -3.03 -3.35
C PRO A 113 -28.54 -2.47 -2.18
N LEU A 114 -29.87 -2.44 -2.32
CA LEU A 114 -30.76 -1.98 -1.26
C LEU A 114 -30.82 -2.95 -0.08
N ASP A 115 -30.76 -4.26 -0.33
CA ASP A 115 -30.72 -5.26 0.75
C ASP A 115 -29.39 -5.25 1.50
N HIS A 116 -28.28 -4.97 0.81
CA HIS A 116 -27.01 -4.69 1.46
C HIS A 116 -27.10 -3.51 2.44
N VAL A 117 -27.82 -2.44 2.09
CA VAL A 117 -28.06 -1.30 2.98
C VAL A 117 -28.97 -1.68 4.14
N ARG A 118 -30.06 -2.42 3.88
CA ARG A 118 -30.98 -2.89 4.94
C ARG A 118 -30.25 -3.78 5.96
N MET A 119 -29.36 -4.64 5.48
CA MET A 119 -28.47 -5.44 6.32
C MET A 119 -27.61 -4.54 7.21
N GLN A 120 -26.91 -3.56 6.63
CA GLN A 120 -26.09 -2.62 7.39
C GLN A 120 -26.92 -1.88 8.45
N ALA A 121 -28.11 -1.40 8.08
CA ALA A 121 -29.01 -0.66 8.96
C ALA A 121 -29.47 -1.50 10.15
N ALA A 122 -29.68 -2.81 9.96
CA ALA A 122 -30.06 -3.71 11.05
C ALA A 122 -28.98 -3.75 12.14
N PHE A 123 -27.69 -3.81 11.76
CA PHE A 123 -26.58 -3.75 12.71
C PHE A 123 -26.35 -2.35 13.27
N GLN A 124 -26.49 -1.31 12.45
CA GLN A 124 -26.23 0.07 12.85
C GLN A 124 -27.09 0.52 14.04
N LYS A 125 -28.32 -0.01 14.19
CA LYS A 125 -29.22 0.22 15.33
C LYS A 125 -28.64 -0.18 16.68
N HIS A 126 -27.67 -1.09 16.69
CA HIS A 126 -27.06 -1.66 17.89
C HIS A 126 -25.56 -1.34 17.99
N VAL A 127 -25.07 -0.36 17.22
CA VAL A 127 -23.66 0.03 17.17
C VAL A 127 -23.50 1.52 17.48
N ASP A 128 -22.67 1.83 18.48
CA ASP A 128 -22.43 3.19 18.99
C ASP A 128 -21.73 4.06 17.95
N ASN A 129 -20.74 3.49 17.24
CA ASN A 129 -20.04 4.13 16.14
C ASN A 129 -20.62 3.69 14.79
N ALA A 130 -19.82 3.60 13.74
CA ALA A 130 -20.24 3.23 12.39
C ALA A 130 -20.06 1.72 12.11
N VAL A 131 -20.68 1.28 11.01
CA VAL A 131 -20.54 -0.06 10.46
C VAL A 131 -19.83 0.04 9.11
N SER A 132 -18.66 -0.59 9.01
CA SER A 132 -17.91 -0.69 7.76
C SER A 132 -18.38 -1.92 6.98
N LYS A 133 -19.32 -1.70 6.06
CA LYS A 133 -19.83 -2.71 5.13
C LYS A 133 -19.88 -2.14 3.72
N THR A 134 -19.54 -2.96 2.74
CA THR A 134 -19.52 -2.63 1.32
C THR A 134 -20.84 -3.02 0.67
N VAL A 135 -21.41 -2.10 -0.11
CA VAL A 135 -22.51 -2.38 -1.03
C VAL A 135 -21.88 -2.70 -2.39
N ASN A 136 -21.97 -3.96 -2.80
CA ASN A 136 -21.44 -4.42 -4.09
C ASN A 136 -22.48 -4.15 -5.18
N PHE A 137 -22.01 -3.60 -6.30
CA PHE A 137 -22.79 -3.34 -7.49
C PHE A 137 -22.20 -4.11 -8.67
N SER A 138 -23.06 -4.48 -9.61
CA SER A 138 -22.65 -5.00 -10.91
C SER A 138 -21.98 -3.90 -11.75
N HIS A 139 -21.23 -4.33 -12.76
CA HIS A 139 -20.52 -3.40 -13.65
C HIS A 139 -21.48 -2.45 -14.39
N ASP A 140 -22.70 -2.87 -14.69
CA ASP A 140 -23.70 -2.06 -15.41
C ASP A 140 -24.48 -1.07 -14.52
N ALA A 141 -24.23 -1.06 -13.21
CA ALA A 141 -24.91 -0.14 -12.29
C ALA A 141 -24.67 1.34 -12.65
N GLY A 142 -25.77 2.10 -12.69
CA GLY A 142 -25.79 3.51 -13.03
C GLY A 142 -25.63 4.43 -11.81
N THR A 143 -25.52 5.73 -12.08
CA THR A 143 -25.44 6.77 -11.04
C THR A 143 -26.68 6.79 -10.14
N LYS A 144 -27.86 6.54 -10.71
CA LYS A 144 -29.12 6.50 -9.96
C LYS A 144 -29.17 5.35 -8.95
N ASP A 145 -28.63 4.18 -9.30
CA ASP A 145 -28.60 3.03 -8.38
C ASP A 145 -27.73 3.33 -7.14
N VAL A 146 -26.63 4.06 -7.35
CA VAL A 146 -25.74 4.52 -6.28
C VAL A 146 -26.43 5.60 -5.44
N GLU A 147 -27.10 6.56 -6.08
CA GLU A 147 -27.90 7.61 -5.42
C GLU A 147 -28.97 7.01 -4.51
N ASP A 148 -29.74 6.02 -5.00
CA ASP A 148 -30.78 5.33 -4.25
C ASP A 148 -30.23 4.65 -2.99
N VAL A 149 -29.01 4.08 -3.07
CA VAL A 149 -28.31 3.50 -1.91
C VAL A 149 -27.97 4.55 -0.86
N TYR A 150 -27.45 5.71 -1.26
CA TYR A 150 -27.15 6.79 -0.33
C TYR A 150 -28.42 7.34 0.35
N PHE A 151 -29.49 7.56 -0.41
CA PHE A 151 -30.77 8.03 0.15
C PHE A 151 -31.41 7.00 1.08
N LEU A 152 -31.37 5.71 0.73
CA LEU A 152 -31.88 4.67 1.60
C LEU A 152 -31.04 4.56 2.89
N ALA A 153 -29.71 4.60 2.78
CA ALA A 153 -28.82 4.57 3.94
C ALA A 153 -29.10 5.74 4.89
N TYR A 154 -29.25 6.95 4.33
CA TYR A 154 -29.64 8.13 5.10
C TYR A 154 -31.02 7.95 5.78
N GLY A 155 -32.04 7.52 5.03
CA GLY A 155 -33.39 7.32 5.55
C GLY A 155 -33.49 6.24 6.63
N LEU A 156 -32.57 5.26 6.63
CA LEU A 156 -32.49 4.21 7.64
C LEU A 156 -31.56 4.53 8.82
N GLY A 157 -30.92 5.70 8.82
CA GLY A 157 -30.03 6.13 9.91
C GLY A 157 -28.64 5.50 9.90
N CYS A 158 -28.16 5.04 8.73
CA CYS A 158 -26.77 4.60 8.56
C CYS A 158 -25.81 5.79 8.74
N LYS A 159 -24.74 5.60 9.52
CA LYS A 159 -23.74 6.66 9.79
C LYS A 159 -22.68 6.82 8.69
N GLY A 160 -22.65 5.88 7.75
CA GLY A 160 -21.78 5.88 6.58
C GLY A 160 -22.20 4.76 5.63
N VAL A 161 -21.70 4.77 4.41
CA VAL A 161 -21.91 3.69 3.44
C VAL A 161 -20.73 3.63 2.49
N THR A 162 -20.27 2.42 2.19
CA THR A 162 -19.21 2.17 1.21
C THR A 162 -19.83 1.52 0.00
N VAL A 163 -19.55 2.04 -1.18
CA VAL A 163 -20.01 1.50 -2.46
C VAL A 163 -18.83 0.96 -3.23
N TYR A 164 -18.99 -0.23 -3.81
CA TYR A 164 -18.04 -0.82 -4.73
C TYR A 164 -18.79 -1.28 -5.98
N ARG A 165 -18.45 -0.68 -7.13
CA ARG A 165 -18.98 -1.08 -8.44
C ARG A 165 -17.97 -1.97 -9.12
N ASP A 166 -18.42 -3.13 -9.56
CA ASP A 166 -17.55 -4.06 -10.28
C ASP A 166 -16.92 -3.39 -11.52
N GLY A 167 -15.64 -3.65 -11.73
CA GLY A 167 -14.81 -3.03 -12.77
C GLY A 167 -14.45 -1.55 -12.54
N SER A 168 -14.77 -0.95 -11.39
CA SER A 168 -14.43 0.46 -11.13
C SER A 168 -12.98 0.70 -10.65
N ARG A 169 -12.19 -0.36 -10.47
CA ARG A 169 -10.76 -0.31 -10.13
C ARG A 169 -9.99 -1.23 -11.07
N GLU A 170 -8.82 -0.79 -11.51
CA GLU A 170 -7.93 -1.53 -12.41
C GLU A 170 -7.42 -2.85 -11.76
N GLU A 171 -7.24 -2.85 -10.44
CA GLU A 171 -6.88 -4.05 -9.66
C GLU A 171 -8.01 -4.44 -8.69
N GLN A 172 -8.57 -5.63 -8.86
CA GLN A 172 -9.56 -6.22 -7.97
C GLN A 172 -8.88 -7.24 -7.04
N VAL A 173 -8.99 -7.05 -5.72
CA VAL A 173 -8.38 -7.95 -4.73
C VAL A 173 -9.10 -9.31 -4.67
N LEU A 174 -10.37 -9.34 -5.08
CA LEU A 174 -11.19 -10.55 -5.20
C LEU A 174 -11.92 -10.48 -6.55
N SER A 175 -11.62 -11.40 -7.46
CA SER A 175 -12.33 -11.52 -8.74
C SER A 175 -13.06 -12.87 -8.80
N THR A 176 -14.34 -12.83 -9.17
CA THR A 176 -15.04 -14.00 -9.70
C THR A 176 -14.55 -14.21 -11.13
N GLY A 177 -14.33 -15.45 -11.60
CA GLY A 177 -13.59 -15.77 -12.83
C GLY A 177 -14.22 -15.35 -14.17
N ARG A 178 -15.01 -14.27 -14.21
CA ARG A 178 -15.61 -13.74 -15.43
C ARG A 178 -14.57 -12.91 -16.20
N ASN A 179 -13.98 -13.55 -17.21
CA ASN A 179 -13.07 -12.92 -18.18
C ASN A 179 -13.73 -11.76 -18.94
N ASP A 180 -13.05 -10.60 -18.91
CA ASP A 180 -12.55 -9.86 -20.08
C ASP A 180 -13.11 -10.25 -21.46
N THR A 181 -14.40 -10.00 -21.67
CA THR A 181 -14.96 -10.06 -23.03
C THR A 181 -15.96 -8.93 -23.25
N LEU A 182 -15.46 -7.71 -23.41
CA LEU A 182 -16.16 -6.67 -24.16
C LEU A 182 -15.22 -6.11 -25.25
N GLN A 183 -15.63 -6.36 -26.49
CA GLN A 183 -14.98 -5.94 -27.71
C GLN A 183 -14.98 -4.40 -27.82
N GLY A 184 -13.79 -3.83 -28.00
CA GLY A 184 -13.64 -2.42 -28.36
C GLY A 184 -12.25 -1.86 -28.06
N GLY A 185 -11.20 -2.40 -28.67
CA GLY A 185 -9.84 -1.87 -28.49
C GLY A 185 -8.75 -2.74 -29.10
N ALA A 186 -8.85 -3.04 -30.39
CA ALA A 186 -7.74 -3.59 -31.15
C ALA A 186 -6.64 -2.54 -31.29
N GLU A 187 -5.77 -2.41 -30.28
CA GLU A 187 -4.42 -1.82 -30.37
C GLU A 187 -3.55 -1.90 -29.09
N LEU A 188 -4.03 -2.48 -27.99
CA LEU A 188 -3.23 -2.64 -26.76
C LEU A 188 -2.98 -4.12 -26.45
N GLN A 189 -2.22 -4.77 -27.32
CA GLN A 189 -1.84 -6.17 -27.17
C GLN A 189 -0.32 -6.28 -27.04
N GLN A 190 0.21 -5.83 -25.90
CA GLN A 190 1.51 -6.24 -25.35
C GLN A 190 1.70 -5.54 -23.99
N GLN A 191 1.96 -6.32 -22.93
CA GLN A 191 2.28 -5.94 -21.54
C GLN A 191 1.14 -6.05 -20.52
N ALA A 192 0.76 -7.28 -20.21
CA ALA A 192 0.32 -7.68 -18.87
C ALA A 192 0.51 -9.20 -18.71
N GLU A 193 1.77 -9.64 -18.75
CA GLU A 193 2.15 -10.97 -18.29
C GLU A 193 2.91 -10.84 -16.96
N GLU A 194 2.70 -11.82 -16.08
CA GLU A 194 3.49 -12.18 -14.89
C GLU A 194 3.13 -11.50 -13.55
N THR A 195 2.27 -12.16 -12.77
CA THR A 195 2.55 -12.33 -11.33
C THR A 195 2.63 -13.80 -11.01
N SER A 196 3.84 -14.30 -11.22
CA SER A 196 4.34 -15.57 -10.73
C SER A 196 4.68 -15.46 -9.22
N PRO A 197 4.90 -16.59 -8.52
CA PRO A 197 4.92 -16.69 -7.06
C PRO A 197 6.17 -16.03 -6.50
N THR A 198 6.04 -14.96 -5.69
CA THR A 198 7.17 -14.16 -5.17
C THR A 198 8.31 -14.13 -6.18
N GLN A 199 8.03 -13.61 -7.38
CA GLN A 199 9.02 -13.52 -8.44
C GLN A 199 10.25 -12.85 -7.81
N LYS A 200 11.35 -13.60 -7.66
CA LYS A 200 12.57 -13.02 -7.10
C LYS A 200 12.92 -11.87 -8.02
N ILE A 201 12.85 -10.65 -7.49
CA ILE A 201 13.13 -9.45 -8.27
C ILE A 201 14.58 -9.59 -8.74
N THR A 202 14.75 -9.79 -10.04
CA THR A 202 16.08 -9.89 -10.66
C THR A 202 16.45 -8.54 -11.25
N PRO A 203 17.69 -8.06 -11.01
CA PRO A 203 18.11 -6.77 -11.52
C PRO A 203 18.08 -6.73 -13.06
N ARG A 204 17.52 -5.66 -13.63
CA ARG A 204 17.53 -5.38 -15.08
C ARG A 204 18.93 -5.57 -15.69
N LYS A 205 19.02 -6.16 -16.89
CA LYS A 205 20.32 -6.37 -17.57
C LYS A 205 20.95 -5.03 -17.92
N ARG A 206 22.26 -4.90 -17.66
CA ARG A 206 23.03 -3.68 -17.91
C ARG A 206 23.32 -3.52 -19.42
N PRO A 207 22.97 -2.39 -20.05
CA PRO A 207 23.41 -2.06 -21.41
C PRO A 207 24.92 -1.85 -21.50
N GLU A 208 25.49 -1.94 -22.71
CA GLU A 208 26.94 -1.71 -22.90
C GLU A 208 27.36 -0.28 -22.53
N VAL A 209 26.53 0.71 -22.89
CA VAL A 209 26.78 2.13 -22.66
C VAL A 209 25.60 2.74 -21.90
N ILE A 210 25.92 3.53 -20.86
CA ILE A 210 24.95 4.25 -20.05
C ILE A 210 25.45 5.66 -19.78
N LYS A 211 24.53 6.62 -19.63
CA LYS A 211 24.86 8.01 -19.33
C LYS A 211 24.79 8.22 -17.82
N GLY A 212 25.69 9.03 -17.27
CA GLY A 212 25.65 9.39 -15.86
C GLY A 212 26.45 10.64 -15.55
N ILE A 213 26.42 11.04 -14.30
CA ILE A 213 27.23 12.13 -13.78
C ILE A 213 28.01 11.65 -12.56
N THR A 214 29.21 12.19 -12.37
CA THR A 214 30.00 11.98 -11.15
C THR A 214 30.02 13.25 -10.31
N ARG A 215 29.61 13.14 -9.05
CA ARG A 215 29.64 14.23 -8.07
C ARG A 215 30.74 13.99 -7.05
N LEU A 216 31.51 15.03 -6.76
CA LEU A 216 32.50 15.04 -5.69
C LEU A 216 31.86 15.53 -4.38
N LEU A 217 32.01 14.73 -3.32
CA LEU A 217 31.52 15.01 -1.98
C LEU A 217 32.69 14.92 -0.99
N LYS A 218 32.82 15.93 -0.12
CA LYS A 218 33.85 15.95 0.93
C LYS A 218 33.30 15.27 2.18
N THR A 219 33.82 14.09 2.52
CA THR A 219 33.49 13.37 3.76
C THR A 219 34.66 13.48 4.75
N GLY A 220 34.45 13.16 6.03
CA GLY A 220 35.54 13.18 7.01
C GLY A 220 36.57 12.05 6.82
N CYS A 221 36.24 11.03 6.02
CA CYS A 221 37.17 9.97 5.61
C CYS A 221 37.91 10.30 4.29
N GLY A 222 37.63 11.45 3.68
CA GLY A 222 38.22 11.90 2.42
C GLY A 222 37.19 12.23 1.34
N ASN A 223 37.69 12.52 0.14
CA ASN A 223 36.86 12.80 -1.03
C ASN A 223 36.17 11.54 -1.53
N LEU A 224 34.84 11.57 -1.58
CA LEU A 224 33.97 10.54 -2.14
C LEU A 224 33.43 11.02 -3.49
N TYR A 225 33.68 10.24 -4.53
CA TYR A 225 33.12 10.45 -5.86
C TYR A 225 31.91 9.52 -6.01
N VAL A 226 30.72 10.08 -6.22
CA VAL A 226 29.49 9.32 -6.41
C VAL A 226 29.06 9.49 -7.86
N THR A 227 29.08 8.40 -8.62
CA THR A 227 28.62 8.34 -10.01
C THR A 227 27.22 7.77 -10.03
N ILE A 228 26.25 8.53 -10.54
CA ILE A 228 24.86 8.08 -10.74
C ILE A 228 24.61 8.01 -12.24
N ASN A 229 24.15 6.87 -12.70
CA ASN A 229 23.83 6.59 -14.10
C ASN A 229 22.31 6.44 -14.28
N GLU A 230 21.81 6.86 -15.44
CA GLU A 230 20.40 6.77 -15.86
C GLU A 230 20.25 5.82 -17.05
N ASP A 231 19.15 5.09 -17.09
CA ASP A 231 18.76 4.37 -18.31
C ASP A 231 18.25 5.32 -19.42
N LYS A 232 17.82 4.74 -20.54
CA LYS A 232 17.35 5.52 -21.71
C LYS A 232 16.09 6.34 -21.42
N GLU A 233 15.32 5.95 -20.40
CA GLU A 233 14.06 6.58 -19.99
C GLU A 233 14.30 7.67 -18.93
N GLY A 234 15.54 7.81 -18.44
CA GLY A 234 15.90 8.80 -17.41
C GLY A 234 15.72 8.27 -15.99
N ASN A 235 15.45 6.98 -15.80
CA ASN A 235 15.36 6.38 -14.47
C ASN A 235 16.76 6.04 -13.96
N LEU A 236 16.98 6.22 -12.65
CA LEU A 236 18.25 5.87 -12.03
C LEU A 236 18.51 4.37 -12.19
N PHE A 237 19.70 4.03 -12.65
CA PHE A 237 20.06 2.67 -13.04
C PHE A 237 21.20 2.11 -12.18
N GLU A 238 22.30 2.85 -12.00
CA GLU A 238 23.45 2.39 -11.21
C GLU A 238 24.05 3.55 -10.41
N LEU A 239 24.59 3.22 -9.23
CA LEU A 239 25.34 4.12 -8.38
C LEU A 239 26.68 3.50 -7.99
N PHE A 240 27.76 4.15 -8.40
CA PHE A 240 29.10 3.75 -8.00
C PHE A 240 29.71 4.79 -7.09
N THR A 241 30.50 4.32 -6.14
CA THR A 241 31.26 5.19 -5.25
C THR A 241 32.74 4.88 -5.36
N GLN A 242 33.56 5.91 -5.49
CA GLN A 242 35.00 5.78 -5.43
C GLN A 242 35.54 6.74 -4.37
N MET A 243 36.32 6.23 -3.43
CA MET A 243 37.09 7.09 -2.53
C MET A 243 38.44 7.41 -3.16
N GLY A 244 38.83 8.69 -3.16
CA GLY A 244 39.96 9.17 -3.95
C GLY A 244 41.33 8.61 -3.54
N LYS A 245 41.74 8.84 -2.28
CA LYS A 245 43.10 8.50 -1.78
C LYS A 245 43.12 7.66 -0.50
N ALA A 246 41.95 7.35 0.05
CA ALA A 246 41.82 6.62 1.30
C ALA A 246 41.36 5.19 0.99
N GLY A 247 42.28 4.23 1.09
CA GLY A 247 41.94 2.81 1.25
C GLY A 247 41.55 2.52 2.69
N GLY A 248 40.80 1.42 2.92
CA GLY A 248 40.39 0.97 4.26
C GLY A 248 38.88 0.77 4.40
N CYS A 249 38.39 0.70 5.65
CA CYS A 249 37.00 0.35 5.96
C CYS A 249 35.98 1.28 5.30
N ALA A 250 36.24 2.59 5.25
CA ALA A 250 35.34 3.56 4.64
C ALA A 250 35.17 3.32 3.13
N SER A 251 36.26 3.01 2.42
CA SER A 251 36.20 2.71 0.97
C SER A 251 35.47 1.39 0.71
N SER A 252 35.75 0.36 1.52
CA SER A 252 35.10 -0.95 1.38
C SER A 252 33.60 -0.88 1.65
N GLN A 253 33.19 -0.15 2.69
CA GLN A 253 31.77 0.04 3.02
C GLN A 253 31.06 0.91 1.98
N ALA A 254 31.66 2.00 1.53
CA ALA A 254 31.09 2.83 0.47
C ALA A 254 30.88 2.03 -0.81
N GLU A 255 31.87 1.23 -1.23
CA GLU A 255 31.76 0.37 -2.40
C GLU A 255 30.64 -0.68 -2.24
N ALA A 256 30.57 -1.33 -1.09
CA ALA A 256 29.51 -2.30 -0.79
C ALA A 256 28.11 -1.66 -0.87
N ILE A 257 27.95 -0.47 -0.29
CA ILE A 257 26.69 0.29 -0.35
C ILE A 257 26.36 0.66 -1.80
N GLY A 258 27.33 1.19 -2.57
CA GLY A 258 27.11 1.51 -3.99
C GLY A 258 26.64 0.32 -4.81
N ARG A 259 27.22 -0.87 -4.59
CA ARG A 259 26.80 -2.11 -5.24
C ARG A 259 25.37 -2.52 -4.86
N LEU A 260 24.99 -2.40 -3.60
CA LEU A 260 23.63 -2.70 -3.13
C LEU A 260 22.60 -1.70 -3.66
N VAL A 261 22.93 -0.41 -3.66
CA VAL A 261 22.07 0.64 -4.24
C VAL A 261 21.90 0.43 -5.74
N SER A 262 22.99 0.09 -6.46
CA SER A 262 22.92 -0.27 -7.88
C SER A 262 22.01 -1.48 -8.13
N LEU A 263 22.05 -2.49 -7.25
CA LEU A 263 21.15 -3.63 -7.31
C LEU A 263 19.70 -3.18 -7.15
N ALA A 264 19.43 -2.32 -6.16
CA ALA A 264 18.10 -1.82 -5.86
C ALA A 264 17.53 -0.98 -7.02
N PHE A 265 18.32 -0.07 -7.62
CA PHE A 265 17.91 0.70 -8.80
C PHE A 265 17.61 -0.19 -10.00
N ARG A 266 18.45 -1.20 -10.26
CA ARG A 266 18.20 -2.18 -11.33
C ARG A 266 17.01 -3.08 -11.04
N SER A 267 16.61 -3.21 -9.78
CA SER A 267 15.44 -3.95 -9.32
C SER A 267 14.19 -3.08 -9.19
N ASN A 268 14.18 -1.87 -9.76
CA ASN A 268 13.04 -0.96 -9.78
C ASN A 268 12.56 -0.50 -8.38
N ILE A 269 13.49 -0.38 -7.43
CA ILE A 269 13.21 0.22 -6.12
C ILE A 269 13.27 1.74 -6.25
N GLU A 270 12.25 2.41 -5.73
CA GLU A 270 12.14 3.87 -5.73
C GLU A 270 13.36 4.55 -5.09
N PRO A 271 14.05 5.49 -5.77
CA PRO A 271 15.25 6.14 -5.25
C PRO A 271 15.05 6.86 -3.93
N ILE A 272 13.87 7.43 -3.72
CA ILE A 272 13.50 8.14 -2.49
C ILE A 272 13.51 7.19 -1.28
N GLU A 273 13.11 5.92 -1.46
CA GLU A 273 13.11 4.94 -0.38
C GLU A 273 14.54 4.55 0.03
N ILE A 274 15.46 4.42 -0.94
CA ILE A 274 16.88 4.17 -0.68
C ILE A 274 17.52 5.38 0.01
N GLU A 275 17.22 6.58 -0.49
CA GLU A 275 17.73 7.85 0.01
C GLU A 275 17.38 8.02 1.50
N LYS A 276 16.10 7.82 1.88
CA LYS A 276 15.64 7.87 3.28
C LYS A 276 16.40 6.91 4.20
N GLN A 277 16.74 5.71 3.75
CA GLN A 277 17.46 4.73 4.55
C GLN A 277 18.93 5.14 4.81
N LEU A 278 19.54 5.90 3.89
CA LEU A 278 20.94 6.31 4.00
C LEU A 278 21.11 7.68 4.67
N ARG A 279 20.09 8.53 4.62
CA ARG A 279 20.11 9.88 5.18
C ARG A 279 20.39 9.85 6.68
N GLY A 280 21.27 10.73 7.14
CA GLY A 280 21.51 10.93 8.57
C GLY A 280 22.39 9.87 9.24
N ILE A 281 22.73 8.76 8.58
CA ILE A 281 23.68 7.78 9.12
C ILE A 281 24.99 8.48 9.44
N SER A 282 25.42 8.43 10.70
CA SER A 282 26.60 9.13 11.19
C SER A 282 27.80 8.21 11.38
N CYS A 283 29.00 8.69 11.08
CA CYS A 283 30.25 8.05 11.48
C CYS A 283 31.04 8.92 12.46
N HIS A 284 32.17 8.41 12.96
CA HIS A 284 33.05 9.10 13.91
C HIS A 284 33.75 10.34 13.32
N SER A 285 33.65 10.58 12.01
CA SER A 285 34.29 11.69 11.30
C SER A 285 33.30 12.40 10.37
N PRO A 286 32.34 13.19 10.91
CA PRO A 286 31.47 14.02 10.09
C PRO A 286 32.26 15.21 9.51
N ALA A 287 31.90 15.64 8.31
CA ALA A 287 32.53 16.78 7.64
C ALA A 287 31.50 17.85 7.25
N TRP A 288 31.95 19.09 7.14
CA TRP A 288 31.13 20.19 6.60
C TRP A 288 31.58 20.52 5.17
N ALA A 289 30.62 20.62 4.26
CA ALA A 289 30.84 20.95 2.87
C ALA A 289 29.88 22.05 2.40
N SER A 290 30.03 22.49 1.15
CA SER A 290 29.26 23.60 0.54
C SER A 290 27.73 23.39 0.50
N GLY A 291 27.23 22.20 0.84
CA GLY A 291 25.80 21.92 0.98
C GLY A 291 25.44 21.31 2.33
N GLY A 292 26.11 21.73 3.40
CA GLY A 292 25.81 21.35 4.79
C GLY A 292 26.71 20.27 5.37
N LYS A 293 26.32 19.79 6.56
CA LYS A 293 27.00 18.71 7.28
C LYS A 293 26.80 17.38 6.55
N ILE A 294 27.87 16.66 6.24
CA ILE A 294 27.86 15.27 5.77
C ILE A 294 28.23 14.39 6.95
N ALA A 295 27.28 13.59 7.43
CA ALA A 295 27.42 12.82 8.66
C ALA A 295 28.30 11.57 8.49
N SER A 296 28.30 10.97 7.29
CA SER A 296 29.12 9.81 6.93
C SER A 296 29.21 9.64 5.41
N CYS A 297 29.90 8.59 4.95
CA CYS A 297 29.88 8.18 3.54
C CYS A 297 28.47 7.78 3.07
N SER A 298 27.66 7.15 3.94
CA SER A 298 26.27 6.77 3.61
C SER A 298 25.38 8.00 3.43
N ASP A 299 25.47 8.96 4.35
CA ASP A 299 24.76 10.24 4.26
C ASP A 299 25.20 11.05 3.02
N ALA A 300 26.47 10.95 2.64
CA ALA A 300 26.95 11.54 1.39
C ALA A 300 26.28 10.92 0.16
N ILE A 301 26.04 9.60 0.13
CA ILE A 301 25.34 8.92 -0.97
C ILE A 301 23.87 9.37 -1.03
N SER A 302 23.17 9.45 0.10
CA SER A 302 21.78 9.97 0.13
C SER A 302 21.71 11.37 -0.46
N LYS A 303 22.58 12.29 -0.03
CA LYS A 303 22.64 13.66 -0.58
C LYS A 303 23.02 13.72 -2.05
N ALA A 304 23.75 12.73 -2.55
CA ALA A 304 24.03 12.62 -3.98
C ALA A 304 22.75 12.26 -4.77
N ILE A 305 21.97 11.30 -4.27
CA ILE A 305 20.69 10.85 -4.85
C ILE A 305 19.66 11.97 -4.79
N GLU A 306 19.46 12.59 -3.63
CA GLU A 306 18.54 13.72 -3.43
C GLU A 306 18.81 14.84 -4.45
N ARG A 307 20.07 15.29 -4.55
CA ARG A 307 20.45 16.35 -5.51
C ARG A 307 20.30 15.95 -6.97
N TYR A 308 20.34 14.65 -7.26
CA TYR A 308 20.12 14.14 -8.62
C TYR A 308 18.64 14.14 -8.99
N VAL A 309 17.77 13.81 -8.03
CA VAL A 309 16.31 13.77 -8.22
C VAL A 309 15.69 15.17 -8.20
N GLU A 310 16.08 16.02 -7.24
CA GLU A 310 15.50 17.36 -7.06
C GLU A 310 15.96 18.39 -8.10
N ARG A 311 17.21 18.26 -8.57
CA ARG A 311 17.75 19.09 -9.63
C ARG A 311 18.04 18.14 -10.78
N GLY A 312 17.23 18.21 -11.83
CA GLY A 312 17.57 17.66 -13.15
C GLY A 312 18.78 18.40 -13.72
N ASP A 313 19.94 18.26 -13.05
CA ASP A 313 21.10 19.12 -13.10
C ASP A 313 21.92 18.75 -14.35
N LYS A 314 21.34 19.05 -15.52
CA LYS A 314 22.01 19.05 -16.82
C LYS A 314 22.86 20.33 -16.97
N SER A 315 23.50 20.79 -15.90
CA SER A 315 24.36 21.97 -15.93
C SER A 315 25.83 21.56 -16.01
N ASN A 316 26.52 22.08 -17.02
CA ASN A 316 27.91 21.84 -17.35
C ASN A 316 28.89 22.72 -16.55
N GLY A 317 28.56 22.98 -15.28
CA GLY A 317 29.52 23.50 -14.30
C GLY A 317 30.06 24.92 -14.56
N ASN A 318 29.31 25.79 -15.25
CA ASN A 318 29.70 27.19 -15.42
C ASN A 318 28.50 28.13 -15.20
N GLY A 319 28.49 28.86 -14.09
CA GLY A 319 27.62 30.03 -13.88
C GLY A 319 26.59 29.94 -12.75
N SER A 320 26.92 30.63 -11.66
CA SER A 320 26.05 31.33 -10.69
C SER A 320 24.53 31.03 -10.64
N HIS A 321 24.06 30.52 -9.50
CA HIS A 321 22.66 30.61 -9.09
C HIS A 321 22.53 30.91 -7.57
N PRO A 322 21.42 31.53 -7.16
CA PRO A 322 21.36 32.44 -6.02
C PRO A 322 21.38 31.69 -4.69
N GLU A 323 22.07 32.27 -3.70
CA GLU A 323 22.00 31.83 -2.32
C GLU A 323 20.54 31.94 -1.83
N LYS A 324 19.88 30.81 -1.57
CA LYS A 324 18.70 30.81 -0.69
C LYS A 324 19.17 30.86 0.75
N GLU A 325 18.55 31.76 1.51
CA GLU A 325 18.86 32.14 2.88
C GLU A 325 19.14 30.93 3.78
N LYS A 326 20.28 30.98 4.47
CA LYS A 326 20.66 30.00 5.49
C LYS A 326 19.74 30.18 6.70
N ALA A 327 18.73 29.32 6.82
CA ALA A 327 18.06 29.11 8.11
C ALA A 327 19.11 28.58 9.11
N VAL A 328 19.17 29.21 10.28
CA VAL A 328 20.06 28.83 11.37
C VAL A 328 19.54 27.53 11.97
N PHE A 329 20.13 26.40 11.57
CA PHE A 329 19.73 25.06 12.02
C PHE A 329 20.39 24.70 13.35
N CYS A 330 19.55 24.47 14.37
CA CYS A 330 19.97 24.01 15.69
C CYS A 330 19.85 22.49 15.79
N GLY A 331 20.87 21.79 15.30
CA GLY A 331 21.05 20.35 15.55
C GLY A 331 20.34 19.42 14.56
N ALA A 332 20.63 18.12 14.72
CA ALA A 332 20.06 17.04 13.93
C ALA A 332 18.93 16.36 14.71
N CYS A 333 17.87 15.98 14.01
CA CYS A 333 16.74 15.27 14.57
C CYS A 333 17.20 13.94 15.15
N PRO A 334 16.86 13.60 16.40
CA PRO A 334 17.26 12.32 16.99
C PRO A 334 16.60 11.13 16.29
N ASP A 335 15.44 11.32 15.65
CA ASP A 335 14.68 10.21 15.05
C ASP A 335 15.10 9.92 13.61
N CYS A 336 15.35 10.94 12.79
CA CYS A 336 15.68 10.76 11.37
C CYS A 336 17.00 11.40 10.93
N GLY A 337 17.71 12.10 11.82
CA GLY A 337 18.92 12.85 11.48
C GLY A 337 18.66 14.10 10.62
N GLY A 338 17.41 14.37 10.25
CA GLY A 338 16.95 15.53 9.50
C GLY A 338 17.20 16.85 10.23
N ALA A 339 16.97 17.95 9.53
CA ALA A 339 17.24 19.27 10.11
C ALA A 339 16.16 19.62 11.16
N VAL A 340 16.59 20.25 12.26
CA VAL A 340 15.69 20.68 13.33
C VAL A 340 15.63 22.20 13.36
N GLU A 341 14.41 22.71 13.33
CA GLU A 341 14.06 24.12 13.43
C GLU A 341 13.47 24.40 14.82
N HIS A 342 13.63 25.63 15.33
CA HIS A 342 12.94 26.04 16.55
C HIS A 342 11.70 26.85 16.18
N GLU A 343 10.52 26.35 16.54
CA GLU A 343 9.23 27.01 16.35
C GLU A 343 8.45 26.97 17.67
N GLY A 344 8.00 28.14 18.15
CA GLY A 344 7.17 28.23 19.37
C GLY A 344 7.79 27.71 20.66
N GLY A 345 9.13 27.71 20.79
CA GLY A 345 9.83 27.14 21.95
C GLY A 345 10.05 25.62 21.88
N CYS A 346 9.67 25.00 20.77
CA CYS A 346 9.87 23.59 20.49
C CYS A 346 10.88 23.38 19.35
N ALA A 347 11.70 22.34 19.48
CA ALA A 347 12.52 21.81 18.41
C ALA A 347 11.65 20.93 17.51
N VAL A 348 11.50 21.28 16.24
CA VAL A 348 10.61 20.64 15.25
C VAL A 348 11.44 20.13 14.06
N CYS A 349 11.23 18.88 13.66
CA CYS A 349 11.75 18.32 12.43
C CYS A 349 10.62 18.17 11.42
N ARG A 350 10.71 18.89 10.30
CA ARG A 350 9.70 18.85 9.22
C ARG A 350 9.78 17.58 8.37
N ASP A 351 10.88 16.85 8.43
CA ASP A 351 11.10 15.64 7.63
C ASP A 351 10.34 14.42 8.19
N CYS A 352 10.29 14.26 9.52
CA CYS A 352 9.61 13.13 10.16
C CYS A 352 8.52 13.52 11.15
N GLY A 353 8.32 14.82 11.40
CA GLY A 353 7.33 15.31 12.37
C GLY A 353 7.78 15.25 13.84
N PHE A 354 9.06 14.98 14.11
CA PHE A 354 9.59 15.00 15.48
C PHE A 354 9.41 16.39 16.11
N THR A 355 8.86 16.45 17.32
CA THR A 355 8.74 17.68 18.10
C THR A 355 9.21 17.46 19.53
N LYS A 356 10.07 18.36 20.04
CA LYS A 356 10.50 18.38 21.45
C LYS A 356 10.40 19.80 22.00
N CYS A 357 9.40 20.04 22.82
CA CYS A 357 9.22 21.30 23.54
C CYS A 357 10.09 21.33 24.80
N SER A 358 10.61 22.52 25.12
CA SER A 358 11.45 22.76 26.31
C SER A 358 10.62 22.80 27.58
#